data_AF-A0A9N9PEB0-F1
#
_entry.id   AF-A0A9N9PEB0-F1
#
_cell.length_a   1.000
_cell.length_b   1.000
_cell.length_c   1.000
_cell.angle_alpha   90.00
_cell.angle_beta   90.00
_cell.angle_gamma   90.00
#
_symmetry.space_group_name_H-M   'P 1'
#
loop_
_entity.id
_entity.type
_entity.pdbx_description
1 polymer ?
#
loop_
_entity_poly.entity_id
_entity_poly.type
_entity_poly.pdbx_seq_one_letter_code
_entity_poly.pdbx_strand_id
1 'polypeptide(L)'
;DKNAEEELIKCADDYVVENCTNKVIKDKKRNAVVTVQNSTTPEKCNDAVSKQNDDGSFEISETICEEIDVPITEVVTTIKKDTQNEKLKSPESEPWWKTALALSYLKVAAPHHENLWKDKYNKAREYLSKQIGNKDAEEELIKCADVYVVDNVTKKVEKDHKKAAALPLVQDAASPEKCKEIVSKQKDDGCIELDDSVCKELDTPKEDIITTIQKNITNNKLKVPDLSTSLSTAVNLSYLKNLAPHHEGVWKDKYDKAREYLSKQIGDKDAENELLDCTDEYVVDKATNKVIEEKKRDVIELKKDEIPKTEKPIKNFFGGLYEKAAKL
;
A
#
# COMPACT_ATOMS: atom_id res chain seq x y z
N ASP A 1 0.69 37.06 38.37
CA ASP A 1 -0.50 36.20 38.42
C ASP A 1 -0.05 34.84 37.94
N LYS A 2 -0.09 33.83 38.81
CA LYS A 2 0.46 32.49 38.51
C LYS A 2 -0.35 31.77 37.43
N ASN A 3 -1.65 32.07 37.31
CA ASN A 3 -2.51 31.48 36.29
C ASN A 3 -2.14 32.00 34.88
N ALA A 4 -1.83 33.30 34.78
CA ALA A 4 -1.41 33.90 33.51
C ALA A 4 -0.05 33.36 33.02
N GLU A 5 0.87 33.03 33.94
CA GLU A 5 2.16 32.42 33.62
C GLU A 5 2.01 30.98 33.11
N GLU A 6 1.16 30.18 33.78
CA GLU A 6 0.85 28.80 33.35
C GLU A 6 0.15 28.75 31.97
N GLU A 7 -0.79 29.68 31.70
CA GLU A 7 -1.46 29.79 30.41
C GLU A 7 -0.50 30.19 29.28
N LEU A 8 0.43 31.11 29.54
CA LEU A 8 1.44 31.53 28.56
C LEU A 8 2.41 30.40 28.22
N ILE A 9 2.89 29.66 29.22
CA ILE A 9 3.78 28.50 29.00
C ILE A 9 3.06 27.45 28.17
N LYS A 10 1.83 27.11 28.52
CA LYS A 10 1.04 26.13 27.76
C LYS A 10 0.82 26.57 26.31
N CYS A 11 0.52 27.85 26.07
CA CYS A 11 0.36 28.37 24.71
C CYS A 11 1.67 28.29 23.90
N ALA A 12 2.80 28.59 24.53
CA ALA A 12 4.12 28.45 23.90
C ALA A 12 4.43 26.98 23.59
N ASP A 13 4.17 26.06 24.52
CA ASP A 13 4.36 24.63 24.33
C ASP A 13 3.47 24.08 23.19
N ASP A 14 2.17 24.43 23.19
CA ASP A 14 1.23 24.02 22.13
C ASP A 14 1.70 24.53 20.75
N TYR A 15 2.16 25.78 20.67
CA TYR A 15 2.69 26.36 19.43
C TYR A 15 3.98 25.65 18.95
N VAL A 16 4.90 25.35 19.86
CA VAL A 16 6.14 24.62 19.53
C VAL A 16 5.81 23.21 19.05
N VAL A 17 4.93 22.50 19.74
CA VAL A 17 4.49 21.14 19.37
C VAL A 17 3.82 21.15 18.00
N GLU A 18 2.91 22.08 17.73
CA GLU A 18 2.22 22.20 16.44
C GLU A 18 3.21 22.41 15.30
N ASN A 19 4.12 23.39 15.43
CA ASN A 19 5.09 23.69 14.36
C ASN A 19 6.09 22.57 14.13
N CYS A 20 6.59 21.94 15.19
CA CYS A 20 7.47 20.77 15.08
C CYS A 20 6.74 19.61 14.38
N THR A 21 5.48 19.36 14.73
CA THR A 21 4.66 18.32 14.10
C THR A 21 4.43 18.60 12.62
N ASN A 22 4.04 19.82 12.27
CA ASN A 22 3.82 20.24 10.89
C ASN A 22 5.09 20.11 10.05
N LYS A 23 6.26 20.44 10.63
CA LYS A 23 7.56 20.24 9.98
C LYS A 23 7.83 18.77 9.69
N VAL A 24 7.65 17.90 10.69
CA VAL A 24 7.86 16.44 10.52
C VAL A 24 6.93 15.87 9.45
N ILE A 25 5.65 16.27 9.43
CA ILE A 25 4.69 15.86 8.40
C ILE A 25 5.15 16.31 7.01
N LYS A 26 5.59 17.57 6.88
CA LYS A 26 6.07 18.11 5.61
C LYS A 26 7.32 17.38 5.11
N ASP A 27 8.28 17.12 5.99
CA ASP A 27 9.51 16.40 5.64
C ASP A 27 9.22 14.95 5.22
N LYS A 28 8.28 14.28 5.89
CA LYS A 28 7.79 12.95 5.49
C LYS A 28 7.16 12.96 4.09
N LYS A 29 6.24 13.89 3.83
CA LYS A 29 5.61 14.05 2.51
C LYS A 29 6.67 14.30 1.43
N ARG A 30 7.63 15.19 1.70
CA ARG A 30 8.73 15.48 0.76
C ARG A 30 9.56 14.24 0.47
N ASN A 31 9.95 13.48 1.49
CA ASN A 31 10.75 12.27 1.31
C ASN A 31 9.97 11.21 0.52
N ALA A 32 8.69 11.01 0.80
CA ALA A 32 7.86 10.08 0.04
C ALA A 32 7.74 10.49 -1.44
N VAL A 33 7.54 11.78 -1.72
CA VAL A 33 7.54 12.32 -3.08
C VAL A 33 8.86 12.06 -3.79
N VAL A 34 10.00 12.27 -3.14
CA VAL A 34 11.32 11.96 -3.71
C VAL A 34 11.47 10.46 -3.99
N THR A 35 11.03 9.60 -3.07
CA THR A 35 11.07 8.15 -3.24
C THR A 35 10.25 7.71 -4.46
N VAL A 36 9.01 8.18 -4.61
CA VAL A 36 8.19 7.81 -5.78
C VAL A 36 8.82 8.34 -7.06
N GLN A 37 9.32 9.58 -7.08
CA GLN A 37 10.00 10.17 -8.25
C GLN A 37 11.21 9.36 -8.71
N ASN A 38 12.03 8.88 -7.78
CA ASN A 38 13.19 8.04 -8.09
C ASN A 38 12.81 6.65 -8.61
N SER A 39 11.62 6.17 -8.28
CA SER A 39 11.11 4.86 -8.70
C SER A 39 10.25 4.90 -9.97
N THR A 40 9.85 6.09 -10.42
CA THR A 40 9.03 6.27 -11.61
C THR A 40 9.89 6.15 -12.86
N THR A 41 9.57 5.14 -13.69
CA THR A 41 10.26 4.87 -14.95
C THR A 41 9.50 5.47 -16.15
N PRO A 42 10.13 5.57 -17.33
CA PRO A 42 9.44 5.92 -18.57
C PRO A 42 8.25 5.01 -18.89
N GLU A 43 8.34 3.71 -18.59
CA GLU A 43 7.25 2.74 -18.79
C GLU A 43 6.05 3.09 -17.91
N LYS A 44 6.25 3.27 -16.60
CA LYS A 44 5.18 3.71 -15.67
C LYS A 44 4.53 5.01 -16.13
N CYS A 45 5.35 5.94 -16.63
CA CYS A 45 4.86 7.20 -17.18
C CYS A 45 3.99 7.00 -18.43
N ASN A 46 4.42 6.15 -19.37
CA ASN A 46 3.66 5.84 -20.57
C ASN A 46 2.35 5.12 -20.23
N ASP A 47 2.37 4.20 -19.27
CA ASP A 47 1.19 3.47 -18.80
C ASP A 47 0.19 4.40 -18.11
N ALA A 48 0.67 5.33 -17.28
CA ALA A 48 -0.16 6.33 -16.63
C ALA A 48 -0.92 7.22 -17.63
N VAL A 49 -0.35 7.45 -18.81
CA VAL A 49 -0.96 8.30 -19.85
C VAL A 49 -1.58 7.54 -21.01
N SER A 50 -1.50 6.21 -21.01
CA SER A 50 -1.96 5.35 -22.10
C SER A 50 -3.48 5.38 -22.29
N LYS A 51 -4.22 5.63 -21.21
CA LYS A 51 -5.69 5.65 -21.17
C LYS A 51 -6.29 7.06 -21.36
N GLN A 52 -5.65 7.91 -22.15
CA GLN A 52 -6.22 9.21 -22.53
C GLN A 52 -7.22 9.05 -23.68
N ASN A 53 -8.41 9.62 -23.53
CA ASN A 53 -9.43 9.70 -24.57
C ASN A 53 -9.10 10.83 -25.57
N ASP A 54 -9.70 10.76 -26.77
CA ASP A 54 -9.50 11.76 -27.83
C ASP A 54 -9.92 13.18 -27.42
N ASP A 55 -10.87 13.30 -26.48
CA ASP A 55 -11.32 14.59 -25.94
C ASP A 55 -10.38 15.19 -24.89
N GLY A 56 -9.31 14.48 -24.53
CA GLY A 56 -8.31 14.87 -23.54
C GLY A 56 -8.55 14.31 -22.14
N SER A 57 -9.71 13.74 -21.84
CA SER A 57 -9.99 13.12 -20.53
C SER A 57 -9.19 11.84 -20.31
N PHE A 58 -9.04 11.40 -19.05
CA PHE A 58 -8.39 10.14 -18.72
C PHE A 58 -9.36 9.14 -18.09
N GLU A 59 -9.22 7.87 -18.47
CA GLU A 59 -9.56 6.75 -17.59
C GLU A 59 -8.40 6.45 -16.63
N ILE A 60 -8.71 5.85 -15.48
CA ILE A 60 -7.66 5.54 -14.49
C ILE A 60 -6.82 4.33 -14.92
N SER A 61 -5.51 4.53 -14.89
CA SER A 61 -4.52 3.48 -15.08
C SER A 61 -4.30 2.69 -13.79
N GLU A 62 -4.13 1.37 -13.92
CA GLU A 62 -3.80 0.48 -12.79
C GLU A 62 -2.48 0.91 -12.14
N THR A 63 -1.49 1.32 -12.94
CA THR A 63 -0.21 1.86 -12.47
C THR A 63 -0.39 3.04 -11.50
N ILE A 64 -1.34 3.95 -11.76
CA ILE A 64 -1.58 5.09 -10.86
C ILE A 64 -2.11 4.58 -9.53
N CYS A 65 -3.07 3.66 -9.57
CA CYS A 65 -3.69 3.04 -8.40
C CYS A 65 -2.69 2.24 -7.55
N GLU A 66 -1.82 1.46 -8.18
CA GLU A 66 -0.73 0.73 -7.52
C GLU A 66 0.27 1.68 -6.85
N GLU A 67 0.64 2.76 -7.53
CA GLU A 67 1.60 3.74 -6.99
C GLU A 67 1.05 4.53 -5.80
N ILE A 68 -0.26 4.73 -5.73
CA ILE A 68 -0.92 5.36 -4.58
C ILE A 68 -1.52 4.35 -3.58
N ASP A 69 -1.40 3.03 -3.81
CA ASP A 69 -1.95 1.96 -2.96
C ASP A 69 -3.47 2.10 -2.73
N VAL A 70 -4.24 2.36 -3.79
CA VAL A 70 -5.71 2.49 -3.74
C VAL A 70 -6.38 1.67 -4.84
N PRO A 71 -7.37 0.81 -4.52
CA PRO A 71 -8.09 0.03 -5.53
C PRO A 71 -8.76 0.91 -6.59
N ILE A 72 -8.66 0.50 -7.86
CA ILE A 72 -9.23 1.23 -9.00
C ILE A 72 -10.75 1.47 -8.85
N THR A 73 -11.47 0.51 -8.26
CA THR A 73 -12.92 0.59 -8.01
C THR A 73 -13.30 1.60 -6.92
N GLU A 74 -12.34 1.99 -6.07
CA GLU A 74 -12.58 2.86 -4.92
C GLU A 74 -11.93 4.24 -5.08
N VAL A 75 -11.01 4.41 -6.03
CA VAL A 75 -10.19 5.63 -6.12
C VAL A 75 -11.01 6.91 -6.33
N VAL A 76 -12.06 6.87 -7.14
CA VAL A 76 -12.94 8.03 -7.37
C VAL A 76 -13.84 8.28 -6.15
N THR A 77 -14.31 7.23 -5.48
CA THR A 77 -15.19 7.41 -4.32
C THR A 77 -14.42 7.95 -3.12
N THR A 78 -13.15 7.56 -2.97
CA THR A 78 -12.27 8.00 -1.87
C THR A 78 -11.81 9.44 -2.04
N ILE A 79 -11.33 9.83 -3.23
CA ILE A 79 -10.88 11.21 -3.50
C ILE A 79 -12.03 12.23 -3.39
N LYS A 80 -13.26 11.83 -3.72
CA LYS A 80 -14.46 12.69 -3.64
C LYS A 80 -14.93 12.99 -2.21
N LYS A 81 -14.56 12.18 -1.22
CA LYS A 81 -15.15 12.26 0.15
C LYS A 81 -14.92 13.61 0.82
N ASP A 82 -13.80 14.25 0.52
CA ASP A 82 -13.32 15.39 1.31
C ASP A 82 -13.64 16.76 0.67
N THR A 83 -14.09 16.80 -0.60
CA THR A 83 -14.50 18.07 -1.22
C THR A 83 -15.84 18.55 -0.65
N GLN A 84 -15.96 19.86 -0.46
CA GLN A 84 -17.23 20.50 -0.09
C GLN A 84 -17.96 21.09 -1.30
N ASN A 85 -17.38 21.01 -2.49
CA ASN A 85 -17.92 21.58 -3.70
C ASN A 85 -18.99 20.67 -4.31
N GLU A 86 -20.25 21.12 -4.23
CA GLU A 86 -21.41 20.37 -4.72
C GLU A 86 -21.31 20.01 -6.20
N LYS A 87 -20.66 20.85 -7.03
CA LYS A 87 -20.42 20.54 -8.44
C LYS A 87 -19.47 19.34 -8.59
N LEU A 88 -18.43 19.27 -7.77
CA LEU A 88 -17.45 18.18 -7.76
C LEU A 88 -17.94 16.92 -7.02
N LYS A 89 -19.03 17.00 -6.25
CA LYS A 89 -19.69 15.83 -5.66
C LYS A 89 -20.65 15.14 -6.62
N SER A 90 -21.09 15.82 -7.68
CA SER A 90 -22.03 15.27 -8.66
C SER A 90 -21.50 13.99 -9.33
N PRO A 91 -22.36 13.05 -9.73
CA PRO A 91 -21.92 11.87 -10.49
C PRO A 91 -21.20 12.22 -11.79
N GLU A 92 -21.65 13.29 -12.47
CA GLU A 92 -21.07 13.80 -13.72
C GLU A 92 -19.60 14.24 -13.59
N SER A 93 -19.13 14.53 -12.37
CA SER A 93 -17.75 14.91 -12.11
C SER A 93 -16.75 13.75 -12.13
N GLU A 94 -17.21 12.49 -12.21
CA GLU A 94 -16.31 11.32 -12.17
C GLU A 94 -15.16 11.39 -13.21
N PRO A 95 -15.41 11.65 -14.50
CA PRO A 95 -14.33 11.83 -15.48
C PRO A 95 -13.36 12.97 -15.12
N TRP A 96 -13.84 14.02 -14.45
CA TRP A 96 -13.00 15.14 -14.01
C TRP A 96 -12.04 14.70 -12.91
N TRP A 97 -12.52 13.92 -11.93
CA TRP A 97 -11.68 13.36 -10.87
C TRP A 97 -10.65 12.38 -11.43
N LYS A 98 -11.04 11.51 -12.37
CA LYS A 98 -10.09 10.60 -13.01
C LYS A 98 -8.97 11.37 -13.73
N THR A 99 -9.37 12.39 -14.50
CA THR A 99 -8.45 13.27 -15.23
C THR A 99 -7.54 14.06 -14.28
N ALA A 100 -8.09 14.68 -13.24
CA ALA A 100 -7.33 15.43 -12.25
C ALA A 100 -6.34 14.54 -11.49
N LEU A 101 -6.73 13.31 -11.15
CA LEU A 101 -5.86 12.35 -10.49
C LEU A 101 -4.66 11.97 -11.38
N ALA A 102 -4.89 11.69 -12.66
CA ALA A 102 -3.82 11.42 -13.62
C ALA A 102 -2.85 12.60 -13.73
N LEU A 103 -3.36 13.84 -13.86
CA LEU A 103 -2.54 15.05 -13.90
C LEU A 103 -1.70 15.24 -12.63
N SER A 104 -2.31 14.99 -11.47
CA SER A 104 -1.65 15.15 -10.16
C SER A 104 -0.57 14.09 -9.98
N TYR A 105 -0.84 12.83 -10.34
CA TYR A 105 0.15 11.76 -10.33
C TYR A 105 1.36 12.10 -11.21
N LEU A 106 1.16 12.55 -12.45
CA LEU A 106 2.27 12.88 -13.36
C LEU A 106 3.16 14.01 -12.80
N LYS A 107 2.55 15.03 -12.19
CA LYS A 107 3.28 16.12 -11.55
C LYS A 107 4.08 15.65 -10.33
N VAL A 108 3.48 14.80 -9.50
CA VAL A 108 4.09 14.34 -8.24
C VAL A 108 5.17 13.29 -8.51
N ALA A 109 4.86 12.27 -9.31
CA ALA A 109 5.69 11.09 -9.51
C ALA A 109 6.62 11.19 -10.73
N ALA A 110 6.23 11.87 -11.81
CA ALA A 110 6.96 11.86 -13.08
C ALA A 110 7.54 13.22 -13.52
N PRO A 111 7.96 14.17 -12.66
CA PRO A 111 8.44 15.47 -13.11
C PRO A 111 9.72 15.39 -13.96
N HIS A 112 10.54 14.35 -13.77
CA HIS A 112 11.75 14.13 -14.56
C HIS A 112 11.50 13.56 -15.96
N HIS A 113 10.26 13.14 -16.24
CA HIS A 113 9.82 12.57 -17.52
C HIS A 113 8.79 13.47 -18.21
N GLU A 114 8.79 14.77 -17.93
CA GLU A 114 7.80 15.75 -18.43
C GLU A 114 7.60 15.66 -19.96
N ASN A 115 8.68 15.45 -20.70
CA ASN A 115 8.65 15.31 -22.16
C ASN A 115 7.76 14.15 -22.66
N LEU A 116 7.49 13.12 -21.85
CA LEU A 116 6.63 11.98 -22.22
C LEU A 116 5.14 12.28 -22.07
N TRP A 117 4.79 13.23 -21.19
CA TRP A 117 3.40 13.45 -20.78
C TRP A 117 2.89 14.88 -20.98
N LYS A 118 3.74 15.85 -21.26
CA LYS A 118 3.38 17.27 -21.35
C LYS A 118 2.23 17.57 -22.30
N ASP A 119 2.26 17.00 -23.52
CA ASP A 119 1.21 17.25 -24.51
C ASP A 119 -0.14 16.67 -24.06
N LYS A 120 -0.11 15.48 -23.46
CA LYS A 120 -1.30 14.83 -22.91
C LYS A 120 -1.84 15.61 -21.71
N TYR A 121 -0.95 16.10 -20.85
CA TYR A 121 -1.28 16.97 -19.73
C TYR A 121 -2.01 18.24 -20.20
N ASN A 122 -1.48 18.92 -21.22
CA ASN A 122 -2.10 20.13 -21.76
C ASN A 122 -3.51 19.86 -22.31
N LYS A 123 -3.70 18.80 -23.10
CA LYS A 123 -5.01 18.40 -23.61
C LYS A 123 -6.02 18.11 -22.49
N ALA A 124 -5.58 17.43 -21.44
CA ALA A 124 -6.42 17.15 -20.28
C ALA A 124 -6.77 18.42 -19.47
N ARG A 125 -5.87 19.40 -19.39
CA ARG A 125 -6.17 20.72 -18.80
C ARG A 125 -7.22 21.46 -19.64
N GLU A 126 -7.09 21.45 -20.97
CA GLU A 126 -8.09 22.04 -21.87
C GLU A 126 -9.46 21.38 -21.73
N TYR A 127 -9.48 20.04 -21.64
CA TYR A 127 -10.70 19.27 -21.35
C TYR A 127 -11.36 19.75 -20.05
N LEU A 128 -10.63 19.78 -18.93
CA LEU A 128 -11.16 20.17 -17.63
C LEU A 128 -11.72 21.61 -17.67
N SER A 129 -10.97 22.55 -18.23
CA SER A 129 -11.43 23.94 -18.36
C SER A 129 -12.71 24.06 -19.18
N LYS A 130 -12.82 23.30 -20.27
CA LYS A 130 -14.02 23.29 -21.13
C LYS A 130 -15.22 22.66 -20.43
N GLN A 131 -15.04 21.51 -19.78
CA GLN A 131 -16.15 20.75 -19.16
C GLN A 131 -16.64 21.39 -17.87
N ILE A 132 -15.72 21.91 -17.04
CA ILE A 132 -16.09 22.51 -15.76
C ILE A 132 -16.59 23.94 -15.99
N GLY A 133 -15.98 24.71 -16.89
CA GLY A 133 -16.42 26.09 -17.18
C GLY A 133 -16.43 27.03 -15.96
N ASN A 134 -15.78 26.62 -14.87
CA ASN A 134 -15.66 27.36 -13.62
C ASN A 134 -14.24 27.17 -13.11
N LYS A 135 -13.45 28.25 -13.14
CA LYS A 135 -12.04 28.24 -12.81
C LYS A 135 -11.78 27.85 -11.35
N ASP A 136 -12.56 28.37 -10.41
CA ASP A 136 -12.39 28.10 -8.98
C ASP A 136 -12.66 26.62 -8.67
N ALA A 137 -13.69 26.04 -9.27
CA ALA A 137 -13.99 24.61 -9.14
C ALA A 137 -12.91 23.72 -9.78
N GLU A 138 -12.32 24.15 -10.90
CA GLU A 138 -11.20 23.44 -11.53
C GLU A 138 -9.94 23.49 -10.67
N GLU A 139 -9.61 24.65 -10.10
CA GLU A 139 -8.46 24.81 -9.19
C GLU A 139 -8.64 23.98 -7.91
N GLU A 140 -9.84 23.96 -7.33
CA GLU A 140 -10.17 23.11 -6.18
C GLU A 140 -10.00 21.63 -6.51
N LEU A 141 -10.54 21.18 -7.66
CA LEU A 141 -10.44 19.79 -8.13
C LEU A 141 -8.97 19.34 -8.20
N ILE A 142 -8.11 20.15 -8.83
CA ILE A 142 -6.68 19.84 -8.98
C ILE A 142 -5.99 19.85 -7.61
N LYS A 143 -6.27 20.82 -6.75
CA LYS A 143 -5.68 20.89 -5.41
C LYS A 143 -6.05 19.67 -4.58
N CYS A 144 -7.31 19.25 -4.60
CA CYS A 144 -7.76 18.04 -3.92
C CYS A 144 -7.01 16.80 -4.45
N ALA A 145 -6.85 16.69 -5.77
CA ALA A 145 -6.13 15.58 -6.37
C ALA A 145 -4.63 15.59 -6.06
N ASP A 146 -3.97 16.75 -6.05
CA ASP A 146 -2.57 16.91 -5.65
C ASP A 146 -2.36 16.46 -4.19
N VAL A 147 -3.22 16.92 -3.26
CA VAL A 147 -3.16 16.52 -1.84
C VAL A 147 -3.40 15.01 -1.71
N TYR A 148 -4.41 14.49 -2.41
CA TYR A 148 -4.77 13.07 -2.36
C TYR A 148 -3.62 12.18 -2.84
N VAL A 149 -2.96 12.52 -3.96
CA VAL A 149 -1.80 11.76 -4.44
C VAL A 149 -0.67 11.82 -3.42
N VAL A 150 -0.29 13.01 -2.95
CA VAL A 150 0.81 13.17 -1.99
C VAL A 150 0.55 12.39 -0.70
N ASP A 151 -0.67 12.44 -0.18
CA ASP A 151 -1.01 11.75 1.06
C ASP A 151 -0.98 10.24 0.91
N ASN A 152 -1.45 9.70 -0.21
CA ASN A 152 -1.47 8.27 -0.45
C ASN A 152 -0.10 7.70 -0.80
N VAL A 153 0.72 8.39 -1.60
CA VAL A 153 2.14 7.98 -1.78
C VAL A 153 2.90 8.04 -0.45
N THR A 154 2.60 9.01 0.41
CA THR A 154 3.21 9.09 1.75
C THR A 154 2.81 7.90 2.61
N LYS A 155 1.52 7.54 2.63
CA LYS A 155 1.04 6.34 3.36
C LYS A 155 1.68 5.07 2.84
N LYS A 156 1.78 4.90 1.51
CA LYS A 156 2.42 3.75 0.88
C LYS A 156 3.89 3.64 1.27
N VAL A 157 4.67 4.71 1.12
CA VAL A 157 6.10 4.73 1.50
C VAL A 157 6.29 4.44 2.99
N GLU A 158 5.44 4.98 3.87
CA GLU A 158 5.49 4.65 5.30
C GLU A 158 5.14 3.18 5.60
N LYS A 159 4.17 2.61 4.88
CA LYS A 159 3.80 1.19 4.97
C LYS A 159 4.98 0.33 4.55
N ASP A 160 5.60 0.63 3.42
CA ASP A 160 6.75 -0.12 2.88
C ASP A 160 7.97 -0.04 3.79
N HIS A 161 8.26 1.13 4.37
CA HIS A 161 9.33 1.28 5.36
C HIS A 161 9.07 0.45 6.63
N LYS A 162 7.82 0.41 7.12
CA LYS A 162 7.46 -0.43 8.27
C LYS A 162 7.60 -1.91 7.96
N LYS A 163 7.15 -2.35 6.77
CA LYS A 163 7.33 -3.73 6.30
C LYS A 163 8.80 -4.11 6.21
N ALA A 164 9.63 -3.27 5.59
CA ALA A 164 11.07 -3.47 5.47
C ALA A 164 11.78 -3.58 6.83
N ALA A 165 11.31 -2.81 7.83
CA ALA A 165 11.84 -2.90 9.20
C ALA A 165 11.32 -4.12 10.00
N ALA A 166 10.14 -4.65 9.64
CA ALA A 166 9.53 -5.79 10.31
C ALA A 166 10.02 -7.13 9.74
N LEU A 167 10.32 -7.21 8.44
CA LEU A 167 10.70 -8.44 7.77
C LEU A 167 11.91 -9.16 8.41
N PRO A 168 13.01 -8.48 8.77
CA PRO A 168 14.14 -9.15 9.44
C PRO A 168 13.74 -9.80 10.77
N LEU A 169 12.81 -9.20 11.51
CA LEU A 169 12.34 -9.75 12.79
C LEU A 169 11.51 -11.02 12.59
N VAL A 170 10.72 -11.05 11.51
CA VAL A 170 10.01 -12.27 11.11
C VAL A 170 11.02 -13.35 10.71
N GLN A 171 12.05 -12.98 9.95
CA GLN A 171 13.10 -13.91 9.50
C GLN A 171 13.92 -14.48 10.66
N ASP A 172 14.25 -13.65 11.65
CA ASP A 172 14.96 -14.07 12.86
C ASP A 172 14.12 -15.01 13.74
N ALA A 173 12.78 -14.86 13.71
CA ALA A 173 11.86 -15.71 14.45
C ALA A 173 11.58 -17.06 13.77
N ALA A 174 11.92 -17.21 12.49
CA ALA A 174 11.69 -18.46 11.75
C ALA A 174 12.59 -19.59 12.28
N SER A 175 11.99 -20.77 12.46
CA SER A 175 12.68 -21.95 13.01
C SER A 175 13.04 -22.96 11.90
N PRO A 176 14.23 -23.62 12.00
CA PRO A 176 14.60 -24.68 11.08
C PRO A 176 13.72 -25.94 11.25
N GLU A 177 13.20 -26.23 12.44
CA GLU A 177 12.24 -27.32 12.69
C GLU A 177 10.95 -27.11 11.89
N LYS A 178 10.47 -25.87 11.86
CA LYS A 178 9.31 -25.46 11.08
C LYS A 178 9.54 -25.69 9.58
N CYS A 179 10.71 -25.29 9.08
CA CYS A 179 11.10 -25.53 7.69
C CYS A 179 11.07 -27.02 7.34
N LYS A 180 11.60 -27.87 8.25
CA LYS A 180 11.56 -29.34 8.10
C LYS A 180 10.13 -29.87 8.06
N GLU A 181 9.24 -29.36 8.92
CA GLU A 181 7.82 -29.75 8.93
C GLU A 181 7.16 -29.46 7.57
N ILE A 182 7.31 -28.23 7.06
CA ILE A 182 6.75 -27.82 5.77
C ILE A 182 7.23 -28.76 4.65
N VAL A 183 8.55 -28.95 4.53
CA VAL A 183 9.10 -29.75 3.42
C VAL A 183 8.88 -31.25 3.59
N SER A 184 8.59 -31.74 4.80
CA SER A 184 8.23 -33.14 5.04
C SER A 184 6.88 -33.52 4.44
N LYS A 185 6.02 -32.53 4.17
CA LYS A 185 4.71 -32.70 3.51
C LYS A 185 4.81 -32.72 1.99
N GLN A 186 6.02 -32.64 1.43
CA GLN A 186 6.21 -32.73 -0.02
C GLN A 186 5.94 -34.16 -0.54
N LYS A 187 5.10 -34.27 -1.57
CA LYS A 187 4.81 -35.52 -2.27
C LYS A 187 5.87 -35.86 -3.32
N ASP A 188 5.78 -37.08 -3.86
CA ASP A 188 6.73 -37.57 -4.87
C ASP A 188 6.74 -36.76 -6.16
N ASP A 189 5.62 -36.12 -6.52
CA ASP A 189 5.50 -35.23 -7.67
C ASP A 189 6.06 -33.82 -7.42
N GLY A 190 6.45 -33.51 -6.18
CA GLY A 190 7.02 -32.22 -5.79
C GLY A 190 6.04 -31.24 -5.15
N CYS A 191 4.73 -31.48 -5.20
CA CYS A 191 3.76 -30.58 -4.57
C CYS A 191 3.87 -30.62 -3.04
N ILE A 192 3.52 -29.50 -2.39
CA ILE A 192 3.56 -29.37 -0.94
C ILE A 192 2.18 -28.92 -0.46
N GLU A 193 1.56 -29.72 0.40
CA GLU A 193 0.29 -29.35 1.03
C GLU A 193 0.50 -28.17 1.99
N LEU A 194 -0.44 -27.22 1.99
CA LEU A 194 -0.34 -26.07 2.88
C LEU A 194 -0.38 -26.51 4.34
N ASP A 195 0.66 -26.14 5.07
CA ASP A 195 0.87 -26.52 6.46
C ASP A 195 -0.02 -25.70 7.41
N ASP A 196 -0.78 -26.35 8.30
CA ASP A 196 -1.59 -25.68 9.34
C ASP A 196 -0.77 -24.68 10.17
N SER A 197 0.51 -24.98 10.37
CA SER A 197 1.41 -24.14 11.14
C SER A 197 1.84 -22.89 10.34
N VAL A 198 1.83 -22.92 9.00
CA VAL A 198 1.96 -21.70 8.15
C VAL A 198 0.69 -20.86 8.26
N CYS A 199 -0.49 -21.48 8.16
CA CYS A 199 -1.77 -20.78 8.34
C CYS A 199 -1.87 -20.06 9.70
N LYS A 200 -1.41 -20.71 10.78
CA LYS A 200 -1.36 -20.12 12.13
C LYS A 200 -0.42 -18.92 12.22
N GLU A 201 0.72 -18.95 11.54
CA GLU A 201 1.66 -17.82 11.55
C GLU A 201 1.12 -16.61 10.79
N LEU A 202 0.45 -16.87 9.66
CA LEU A 202 -0.25 -15.86 8.86
C LEU A 202 -1.60 -15.44 9.47
N ASP A 203 -1.99 -16.05 10.60
CA ASP A 203 -3.25 -15.81 11.31
C ASP A 203 -4.46 -15.81 10.38
N THR A 204 -4.49 -16.76 9.44
CA THR A 204 -5.54 -16.84 8.41
C THR A 204 -5.84 -18.31 8.07
N PRO A 205 -7.12 -18.72 7.98
CA PRO A 205 -7.49 -20.06 7.53
C PRO A 205 -7.03 -20.34 6.10
N LYS A 206 -6.80 -21.61 5.78
CA LYS A 206 -6.31 -22.08 4.47
C LYS A 206 -7.23 -21.62 3.33
N GLU A 207 -8.53 -21.76 3.50
CA GLU A 207 -9.54 -21.43 2.50
C GLU A 207 -9.53 -19.94 2.15
N ASP A 208 -9.33 -19.09 3.17
CA ASP A 208 -9.25 -17.64 3.01
C ASP A 208 -7.95 -17.21 2.33
N ILE A 209 -6.82 -17.84 2.68
CA ILE A 209 -5.52 -17.62 2.00
C ILE A 209 -5.68 -17.89 0.49
N ILE A 210 -6.17 -19.08 0.15
CA ILE A 210 -6.37 -19.52 -1.24
C ILE A 210 -7.31 -18.56 -1.97
N THR A 211 -8.45 -18.22 -1.35
CA THR A 211 -9.46 -17.34 -1.97
C THR A 211 -8.94 -15.93 -2.20
N THR A 212 -8.18 -15.36 -1.25
CA THR A 212 -7.60 -14.02 -1.42
C THR A 212 -6.56 -13.99 -2.53
N ILE A 213 -5.64 -14.94 -2.57
CA ILE A 213 -4.61 -15.01 -3.62
C ILE A 213 -5.29 -15.19 -4.99
N GLN A 214 -6.27 -16.09 -5.11
CA GLN A 214 -7.02 -16.29 -6.36
C GLN A 214 -7.72 -15.03 -6.87
N LYS A 215 -8.25 -14.19 -5.97
CA LYS A 215 -8.90 -12.92 -6.36
C LYS A 215 -7.90 -11.89 -6.90
N ASN A 216 -6.66 -11.93 -6.42
CA ASN A 216 -5.63 -10.97 -6.79
C ASN A 216 -4.91 -11.36 -8.08
N ILE A 217 -4.98 -12.63 -8.47
CA ILE A 217 -4.43 -13.10 -9.74
C ILE A 217 -5.29 -12.60 -10.91
N THR A 218 -4.64 -11.91 -11.84
CA THR A 218 -5.21 -11.40 -13.08
C THR A 218 -5.13 -12.43 -14.21
N ASN A 219 -4.11 -13.30 -14.22
CA ASN A 219 -3.93 -14.32 -15.27
C ASN A 219 -5.14 -15.24 -15.38
N ASN A 220 -5.76 -15.28 -16.54
CA ASN A 220 -6.90 -16.16 -16.76
C ASN A 220 -6.51 -17.65 -16.75
N LYS A 221 -5.25 -18.01 -17.01
CA LYS A 221 -4.77 -19.40 -16.94
C LYS A 221 -4.72 -19.94 -15.51
N LEU A 222 -4.66 -19.05 -14.52
CA LEU A 222 -4.63 -19.40 -13.10
C LEU A 222 -6.02 -19.38 -12.45
N LYS A 223 -7.07 -18.94 -13.16
CA LYS A 223 -8.45 -18.91 -12.66
C LYS A 223 -9.18 -20.25 -12.83
N VAL A 224 -8.43 -21.36 -12.87
CA VAL A 224 -8.99 -22.71 -12.99
C VAL A 224 -9.28 -23.31 -11.61
N PRO A 225 -10.39 -24.08 -11.44
CA PRO A 225 -10.77 -24.64 -10.14
C PRO A 225 -9.73 -25.56 -9.48
N ASP A 226 -8.81 -26.14 -10.24
CA ASP A 226 -7.83 -27.13 -9.77
C ASP A 226 -6.50 -26.51 -9.29
N LEU A 227 -6.43 -25.19 -9.10
CA LEU A 227 -5.19 -24.52 -8.69
C LEU A 227 -4.88 -24.64 -7.19
N SER A 228 -5.77 -25.22 -6.38
CA SER A 228 -5.62 -25.26 -4.90
C SER A 228 -4.28 -25.88 -4.45
N THR A 229 -3.83 -26.94 -5.12
CA THR A 229 -2.54 -27.59 -4.81
C THR A 229 -1.34 -26.74 -5.23
N SER A 230 -1.40 -26.10 -6.40
CA SER A 230 -0.36 -25.17 -6.86
C SER A 230 -0.27 -23.93 -5.98
N LEU A 231 -1.41 -23.37 -5.54
CA LEU A 231 -1.48 -22.26 -4.59
C LEU A 231 -0.89 -22.65 -3.24
N SER A 232 -1.27 -23.81 -2.71
CA SER A 232 -0.71 -24.34 -1.46
C SER A 232 0.81 -24.49 -1.56
N THR A 233 1.29 -25.01 -2.68
CA THR A 233 2.73 -25.16 -2.94
C THR A 233 3.41 -23.79 -3.03
N ALA A 234 2.85 -22.83 -3.77
CA ALA A 234 3.40 -21.48 -3.92
C ALA A 234 3.46 -20.73 -2.58
N VAL A 235 2.43 -20.82 -1.73
CA VAL A 235 2.42 -20.22 -0.38
C VAL A 235 3.54 -20.79 0.49
N ASN A 236 3.73 -22.12 0.48
CA ASN A 236 4.85 -22.75 1.22
C ASN A 236 6.21 -22.29 0.70
N LEU A 237 6.38 -22.18 -0.62
CA LEU A 237 7.62 -21.68 -1.22
C LEU A 237 7.89 -20.22 -0.85
N SER A 238 6.85 -19.38 -0.89
CA SER A 238 6.92 -17.99 -0.46
C SER A 238 7.34 -17.88 1.01
N TYR A 239 6.76 -18.71 1.90
CA TYR A 239 7.18 -18.78 3.30
C TYR A 239 8.67 -19.10 3.42
N LEU A 240 9.12 -20.20 2.80
CA LEU A 240 10.51 -20.66 2.91
C LEU A 240 11.49 -19.61 2.36
N LYS A 241 11.22 -19.06 1.19
CA LYS A 241 12.05 -18.05 0.52
C LYS A 241 12.12 -16.73 1.29
N ASN A 242 10.98 -16.19 1.70
CA ASN A 242 10.91 -14.83 2.20
C ASN A 242 10.98 -14.75 3.73
N LEU A 243 10.44 -15.74 4.44
CA LEU A 243 10.39 -15.74 5.91
C LEU A 243 11.45 -16.62 6.55
N ALA A 244 12.01 -17.61 5.84
CA ALA A 244 13.05 -18.49 6.39
C ALA A 244 14.34 -18.57 5.55
N PRO A 245 14.87 -17.44 5.01
CA PRO A 245 16.04 -17.47 4.12
C PRO A 245 17.31 -17.99 4.81
N HIS A 246 17.44 -17.76 6.12
CA HIS A 246 18.61 -18.21 6.90
C HIS A 246 18.70 -19.73 7.07
N HIS A 247 17.61 -20.46 6.76
CA HIS A 247 17.52 -21.91 6.86
C HIS A 247 17.53 -22.59 5.49
N GLU A 248 18.00 -21.91 4.43
CA GLU A 248 17.99 -22.42 3.05
C GLU A 248 18.54 -23.84 2.91
N GLY A 249 19.65 -24.15 3.59
CA GLY A 249 20.23 -25.51 3.56
C GLY A 249 19.31 -26.63 4.07
N VAL A 250 18.23 -26.30 4.77
CA VAL A 250 17.22 -27.25 5.28
C VAL A 250 16.16 -27.57 4.24
N TRP A 251 15.84 -26.62 3.36
CA TRP A 251 14.68 -26.69 2.48
C TRP A 251 14.99 -26.60 0.98
N LYS A 252 16.23 -26.26 0.58
CA LYS A 252 16.58 -25.94 -0.81
C LYS A 252 16.23 -27.02 -1.84
N ASP A 253 16.66 -28.26 -1.63
CA ASP A 253 16.39 -29.36 -2.58
C ASP A 253 14.88 -29.60 -2.76
N LYS A 254 14.12 -29.43 -1.68
CA LYS A 254 12.67 -29.60 -1.66
C LYS A 254 11.98 -28.42 -2.34
N TYR A 255 12.47 -27.20 -2.12
CA TYR A 255 12.03 -26.00 -2.80
C TYR A 255 12.21 -26.13 -4.31
N ASP A 256 13.39 -26.56 -4.77
CA ASP A 256 13.68 -26.69 -6.21
C ASP A 256 12.77 -27.73 -6.87
N LYS A 257 12.52 -28.88 -6.23
CA LYS A 257 11.55 -29.88 -6.71
C LYS A 257 10.11 -29.34 -6.78
N ALA A 258 9.71 -28.53 -5.81
CA ALA A 258 8.39 -27.90 -5.81
C ALA A 258 8.27 -26.80 -6.87
N ARG A 259 9.35 -26.10 -7.20
CA ARG A 259 9.41 -25.18 -8.34
C ARG A 259 9.24 -25.93 -9.66
N GLU A 260 9.93 -27.05 -9.85
CA GLU A 260 9.74 -27.91 -11.04
C GLU A 260 8.29 -28.39 -11.17
N TYR A 261 7.65 -28.77 -10.05
CA TYR A 261 6.23 -29.11 -10.02
C TYR A 261 5.37 -27.93 -10.54
N LEU A 262 5.54 -26.72 -10.00
CA LEU A 262 4.77 -25.55 -10.44
C LEU A 262 4.97 -25.25 -11.92
N SER A 263 6.20 -25.27 -12.41
CA SER A 263 6.50 -25.06 -13.82
C SER A 263 5.81 -26.10 -14.72
N LYS A 264 5.77 -27.36 -14.29
CA LYS A 264 5.08 -28.44 -15.02
C LYS A 264 3.56 -28.29 -15.00
N GLN A 265 2.97 -27.92 -13.86
CA GLN A 265 1.51 -27.79 -13.74
C GLN A 265 0.96 -26.57 -14.45
N ILE A 266 1.66 -25.44 -14.37
CA ILE A 266 1.21 -24.17 -14.94
C ILE A 266 1.55 -24.13 -16.43
N GLY A 267 2.73 -24.60 -16.82
CA GLY A 267 3.17 -24.66 -18.22
C GLY A 267 3.30 -23.30 -18.91
N ASP A 268 3.21 -22.21 -18.15
CA ASP A 268 3.25 -20.83 -18.61
C ASP A 268 4.08 -20.00 -17.63
N LYS A 269 5.17 -19.41 -18.13
CA LYS A 269 6.16 -18.74 -17.28
C LYS A 269 5.63 -17.44 -16.69
N ASP A 270 4.82 -16.70 -17.44
CA ASP A 270 4.28 -15.41 -17.00
C ASP A 270 3.23 -15.65 -15.90
N ALA A 271 2.38 -16.66 -16.07
CA ALA A 271 1.46 -17.13 -15.04
C ALA A 271 2.20 -17.66 -13.79
N GLU A 272 3.25 -18.47 -13.95
CA GLU A 272 4.03 -18.94 -12.80
C GLU A 272 4.62 -17.76 -12.01
N ASN A 273 5.20 -16.77 -12.70
CA ASN A 273 5.75 -15.58 -12.04
C ASN A 273 4.68 -14.80 -11.30
N GLU A 274 3.54 -14.53 -11.93
CA GLU A 274 2.43 -13.80 -11.29
C GLU A 274 1.90 -14.52 -10.05
N LEU A 275 1.76 -15.86 -10.10
CA LEU A 275 1.37 -16.66 -8.94
C LEU A 275 2.38 -16.48 -7.80
N LEU A 276 3.66 -16.62 -8.09
CA LEU A 276 4.72 -16.52 -7.09
C LEU A 276 4.81 -15.12 -6.50
N ASP A 277 4.78 -14.07 -7.33
CA ASP A 277 4.81 -12.68 -6.89
C ASP A 277 3.60 -12.37 -5.98
N CYS A 278 2.40 -12.81 -6.38
CA CYS A 278 1.20 -12.64 -5.56
C CYS A 278 1.31 -13.38 -4.21
N THR A 279 1.89 -14.59 -4.18
CA THR A 279 2.08 -15.34 -2.93
C THR A 279 3.22 -14.78 -2.07
N ASP A 280 4.27 -14.24 -2.67
CA ASP A 280 5.39 -13.56 -2.01
C ASP A 280 4.87 -12.31 -1.29
N GLU A 281 4.12 -11.47 -2.01
CA GLU A 281 3.49 -10.28 -1.43
C GLU A 281 2.54 -10.65 -0.30
N TYR A 282 1.62 -11.60 -0.51
CA TYR A 282 0.63 -11.98 0.48
C TYR A 282 1.27 -12.46 1.80
N VAL A 283 2.25 -13.36 1.72
CA VAL A 283 2.90 -13.96 2.89
C VAL A 283 3.74 -12.92 3.65
N VAL A 284 4.51 -12.10 2.94
CA VAL A 284 5.30 -11.03 3.57
C VAL A 284 4.37 -10.01 4.23
N ASP A 285 3.30 -9.60 3.55
CA ASP A 285 2.33 -8.64 4.11
C ASP A 285 1.68 -9.16 5.37
N LYS A 286 1.18 -10.40 5.36
CA LYS A 286 0.53 -11.00 6.52
C LYS A 286 1.49 -11.13 7.70
N ALA A 287 2.69 -11.66 7.47
CA ALA A 287 3.65 -11.90 8.53
C ALA A 287 4.19 -10.58 9.13
N THR A 288 4.51 -9.60 8.30
CA THR A 288 5.02 -8.29 8.77
C THR A 288 3.94 -7.46 9.45
N ASN A 289 2.71 -7.46 8.94
CA ASN A 289 1.59 -6.74 9.56
C ASN A 289 1.33 -7.24 10.99
N LYS A 290 1.41 -8.56 11.21
CA LYS A 290 1.29 -9.14 12.55
C LYS A 290 2.30 -8.54 13.54
N VAL A 291 3.58 -8.52 13.16
CA VAL A 291 4.66 -7.92 13.98
C VAL A 291 4.44 -6.42 14.20
N ILE A 292 3.97 -5.70 13.17
CA ILE A 292 3.67 -4.27 13.27
C ILE A 292 2.55 -4.02 14.28
N GLU A 293 1.48 -4.82 14.27
CA GLU A 293 0.35 -4.68 15.20
C GLU A 293 0.70 -5.11 16.63
N GLU A 294 1.54 -6.13 16.82
CA GLU A 294 2.09 -6.51 18.12
C GLU A 294 2.89 -5.36 18.74
N LYS A 295 3.84 -4.79 17.99
CA LYS A 295 4.62 -3.63 18.47
C LYS A 295 3.76 -2.40 18.80
N LYS A 296 2.69 -2.15 18.04
CA LYS A 296 1.76 -1.06 18.34
C LYS A 296 1.07 -1.29 19.69
N ARG A 297 0.68 -2.53 20.00
CA ARG A 297 0.05 -2.89 21.28
C ARG A 297 1.03 -2.71 22.44
N ASP A 298 2.26 -3.18 22.31
CA ASP A 298 3.29 -3.03 23.34
C ASP A 298 3.55 -1.56 23.70
N VAL A 299 3.63 -0.69 22.68
CA VAL A 299 3.80 0.76 22.88
C VAL A 299 2.60 1.39 23.59
N ILE A 300 1.38 0.92 23.32
CA ILE A 300 0.17 1.41 23.99
C ILE A 300 0.15 0.96 25.46
N GLU A 301 0.57 -0.27 25.75
CA GLU A 301 0.62 -0.82 27.11
C GLU A 301 1.67 -0.11 27.98
N LEU A 302 2.89 0.07 27.47
CA LEU A 302 3.95 0.82 28.16
C LEU A 302 3.50 2.25 28.55
N LYS A 303 2.73 2.91 27.67
CA LYS A 303 2.20 4.25 27.94
C LYS A 303 1.09 4.27 29.00
N LYS A 304 0.41 3.15 29.26
CA LYS A 304 -0.58 3.08 30.35
C LYS A 304 0.09 2.99 31.72
N ASP A 305 1.27 2.38 31.78
CA ASP A 305 2.01 2.18 33.03
C ASP A 305 2.88 3.39 33.40
N GLU A 306 3.27 4.23 32.44
CA GLU A 306 4.05 5.46 32.68
C GLU A 306 3.21 6.69 33.07
N ILE A 307 1.86 6.62 33.05
CA ILE A 307 1.02 7.73 33.52
C ILE A 307 0.80 7.56 35.04
N PRO A 308 1.35 8.42 35.91
CA PRO A 308 0.98 8.43 37.31
C PRO A 308 -0.53 8.68 37.40
N LYS A 309 -1.22 7.91 38.26
CA LYS A 309 -2.61 8.15 38.65
C LYS A 309 -2.71 9.48 39.41
N THR A 310 -2.58 10.61 38.72
CA THR A 310 -3.01 11.91 39.23
C THR A 310 -4.39 12.18 38.66
N GLU A 311 -5.37 12.19 39.55
CA GLU A 311 -6.76 12.53 39.29
C GLU A 311 -6.88 13.92 38.64
N LYS A 312 -6.87 13.98 37.31
CA LYS A 312 -7.64 14.90 36.45
C LYS A 312 -7.40 14.56 34.97
N PRO A 313 -8.43 14.58 34.13
CA PRO A 313 -8.37 13.98 32.81
C PRO A 313 -7.50 14.81 31.87
N ILE A 314 -6.34 14.26 31.49
CA ILE A 314 -5.60 14.71 30.32
C ILE A 314 -6.46 14.37 29.11
N LYS A 315 -7.16 15.37 28.55
CA LYS A 315 -7.87 15.24 27.28
C LYS A 315 -6.87 14.81 26.20
N ASN A 316 -6.99 13.56 25.76
CA ASN A 316 -6.69 13.04 24.42
C ASN A 316 -5.54 13.74 23.65
N PHE A 317 -4.29 13.52 24.08
CA PHE A 317 -3.11 14.01 23.35
C PHE A 317 -2.82 13.23 22.05
N PHE A 318 -3.30 11.99 21.90
CA PHE A 318 -3.09 11.18 20.69
C PHE A 318 -4.37 10.81 19.92
N GLY A 319 -5.55 10.91 20.54
CA GLY A 319 -6.82 10.67 19.84
C GLY A 319 -7.13 11.68 18.73
N GLY A 320 -6.61 12.90 18.86
CA GLY A 320 -6.80 13.97 17.87
C GLY A 320 -5.88 13.92 16.64
N LEU A 321 -4.86 13.05 16.63
CA LEU A 321 -3.90 12.95 15.52
C LEU A 321 -4.50 12.30 14.26
N TYR A 322 -5.61 11.57 14.39
CA TYR A 322 -6.34 11.00 13.25
C TYR A 322 -7.57 11.84 12.84
N GLU A 323 -8.15 12.65 13.73
CA GLU A 323 -9.33 13.46 13.42
C GLU A 323 -9.00 14.84 12.80
N LYS A 324 -7.84 15.44 13.11
CA LYS A 324 -7.47 16.76 12.56
C LYS A 324 -6.84 16.71 11.15
N ALA A 325 -6.42 15.54 10.68
CA ALA A 325 -5.99 15.36 9.29
C ALA A 325 -7.18 15.33 8.30
N ALA A 326 -8.42 15.25 8.78
CA ALA A 326 -9.63 15.24 7.96
C ALA A 326 -10.30 16.63 7.80
N LYS A 327 -9.66 17.72 8.24
CA LYS A 327 -10.24 19.09 8.19
C LYS A 327 -9.27 20.22 7.80
N LEU A 328 -8.20 19.92 7.06
CA LEU A 328 -7.33 20.91 6.43
C LEU A 328 -7.21 20.61 4.93
#